data_AF-A0A2V6TC06-F1
#
_entry.id   AF-A0A2V6TC06-F1
#
_cell.length_a   1.000
_cell.length_b   1.000
_cell.length_c   1.000
_cell.angle_alpha   90.00
_cell.angle_beta   90.00
_cell.angle_gamma   90.00
#
_symmetry.space_group_name_H-M   'P 1'
#
loop_
_entity.id
_entity.type
_entity.pdbx_description
1 polymer ?
#
loop_
_entity_poly.entity_id
_entity_poly.type
_entity_poly.pdbx_seq_one_letter_code
_entity_poly.pdbx_strand_id
1 'polypeptide(L)'
;MARKEAAMTRRGGVKSRLWDQRLGAPRRWADERGVTLVELMVVVAIIAIIAAIAVALFQDLNRKARLGADSGTVASIRSAVALYYGKTNGLFPSSLASINTLITPAPVFQCTVTPTYDPTNGKITFTATIGDCP
;
A
#
# COMPACT_ATOMS: atom_id res chain seq x y z
N MET A 1 47.90 10.96 -73.89
CA MET A 1 47.92 9.97 -72.79
C MET A 1 46.48 9.51 -72.61
N ALA A 2 46.04 8.43 -73.29
CA ALA A 2 46.12 7.04 -72.80
C ALA A 2 45.35 6.89 -71.47
N ARG A 3 44.36 6.04 -71.28
CA ARG A 3 43.83 4.87 -72.01
C ARG A 3 42.43 4.59 -71.41
N LYS A 4 41.51 4.15 -72.27
CA LYS A 4 40.51 3.08 -72.08
C LYS A 4 40.14 2.67 -70.64
N GLU A 5 38.84 2.66 -70.34
CA GLU A 5 38.19 1.45 -69.80
C GLU A 5 36.82 1.23 -70.45
N ALA A 6 36.79 0.21 -71.30
CA ALA A 6 35.58 -0.45 -71.75
C ALA A 6 35.47 -1.75 -70.96
N ALA A 7 34.31 -2.05 -70.38
CA ALA A 7 33.93 -3.41 -70.02
C ALA A 7 32.42 -3.52 -69.79
N MET A 8 31.68 -3.57 -70.90
CA MET A 8 30.51 -4.43 -71.01
C MET A 8 31.01 -5.88 -70.94
N THR A 9 30.42 -6.74 -70.10
CA THR A 9 29.97 -8.10 -70.50
C THR A 9 29.32 -8.85 -69.33
N ARG A 10 27.99 -8.95 -69.44
CA ARG A 10 27.12 -10.13 -69.29
C ARG A 10 27.55 -11.33 -68.42
N ARG A 11 26.57 -11.67 -67.58
CA ARG A 11 26.01 -13.02 -67.30
C ARG A 11 26.84 -14.01 -66.51
N GLY A 12 26.24 -14.44 -65.40
CA GLY A 12 25.96 -15.87 -65.23
C GLY A 12 26.29 -16.44 -63.87
N GLY A 13 25.25 -16.95 -63.20
CA GLY A 13 25.32 -18.32 -62.69
C GLY A 13 25.59 -18.50 -61.20
N VAL A 14 24.50 -18.78 -60.49
CA VAL A 14 24.37 -19.84 -59.47
C VAL A 14 25.45 -19.89 -58.37
N LYS A 15 25.10 -19.39 -57.20
CA LYS A 15 25.44 -20.09 -55.95
C LYS A 15 24.17 -20.38 -55.18
N SER A 16 23.58 -21.50 -55.57
CA SER A 16 22.65 -22.26 -54.77
C SER A 16 23.34 -22.76 -53.51
N ARG A 17 22.53 -22.88 -52.46
CA ARG A 17 22.78 -23.55 -51.18
C ARG A 17 23.70 -22.77 -50.25
N LEU A 18 23.14 -22.42 -49.08
CA LEU A 18 23.56 -23.01 -47.79
C LEU A 18 23.22 -22.17 -46.54
N TRP A 19 22.23 -21.28 -46.54
CA TRP A 19 22.00 -20.43 -45.34
C TRP A 19 20.58 -20.25 -44.84
N ASP A 20 19.59 -21.09 -45.20
CA ASP A 20 18.24 -20.88 -44.64
C ASP A 20 17.48 -22.16 -44.24
N GLN A 21 18.20 -23.21 -43.83
CA GLN A 21 17.62 -24.38 -43.16
C GLN A 21 17.52 -24.21 -41.63
N ARG A 22 17.23 -23.00 -41.14
CA ARG A 22 17.00 -22.74 -39.70
C ARG A 22 15.68 -22.06 -39.40
N LEU A 23 14.64 -22.32 -40.19
CA LEU A 23 13.27 -21.94 -39.83
C LEU A 23 12.51 -23.15 -39.28
N GLY A 24 13.03 -23.70 -38.18
CA GLY A 24 12.16 -24.29 -37.18
C GLY A 24 11.48 -23.16 -36.43
N ALA A 25 10.49 -22.53 -37.05
CA ALA A 25 9.67 -21.51 -36.42
C ALA A 25 9.16 -22.06 -35.07
N PRO A 26 9.23 -21.29 -33.96
CA PRO A 26 8.57 -21.72 -32.75
C PRO A 26 7.11 -21.95 -33.14
N ARG A 27 6.62 -23.17 -32.90
CA ARG A 27 5.20 -23.49 -32.99
C ARG A 27 4.52 -22.53 -32.01
N ARG A 28 4.01 -21.42 -32.54
CA ARG A 28 3.05 -20.58 -31.82
C ARG A 28 1.90 -21.52 -31.56
N TRP A 29 1.77 -21.97 -30.32
CA TRP A 29 0.56 -22.66 -29.89
C TRP A 29 -0.56 -21.66 -30.08
N ALA A 30 -1.27 -21.78 -31.20
CA ALA A 30 -2.54 -21.10 -31.40
C ALA A 30 -3.57 -21.83 -30.53
N ASP A 31 -3.43 -21.73 -29.21
CA ASP A 31 -4.50 -21.99 -28.27
C ASP A 31 -5.30 -20.69 -28.15
N GLU A 32 -6.07 -20.37 -29.18
CA GLU A 32 -7.17 -19.40 -29.05
C GLU A 32 -8.36 -20.10 -28.39
N ARG A 33 -8.17 -20.56 -27.15
CA ARG A 33 -9.26 -21.02 -26.29
C ARG A 33 -9.86 -19.78 -25.65
N GLY A 34 -10.89 -19.24 -26.28
CA GLY A 34 -11.70 -18.19 -25.70
C GLY A 34 -12.32 -18.67 -24.39
N VAL A 35 -12.14 -17.88 -23.32
CA VAL A 35 -12.85 -18.07 -22.05
C VAL A 35 -14.34 -18.06 -22.35
N THR A 36 -15.05 -19.12 -21.95
CA THR A 36 -16.49 -19.18 -22.23
C THR A 36 -17.22 -18.13 -21.39
N LEU A 37 -18.26 -17.50 -21.94
CA LEU A 37 -19.08 -16.53 -21.20
C LEU A 37 -19.63 -17.12 -19.90
N VAL A 38 -19.92 -18.42 -19.90
CA VAL A 38 -20.41 -19.17 -18.73
C VAL A 38 -19.34 -19.29 -17.66
N GLU A 39 -18.09 -19.53 -18.04
CA GLU A 39 -16.95 -19.61 -17.11
C GLU A 39 -16.72 -18.28 -16.40
N LEU A 40 -16.83 -17.16 -17.13
CA LEU A 40 -16.75 -15.83 -16.51
C LEU A 40 -17.95 -15.54 -15.59
N MET A 41 -19.17 -15.92 -16.00
CA MET A 41 -20.38 -15.69 -15.18
C MET A 41 -20.30 -16.39 -13.83
N VAL A 42 -19.85 -17.66 -13.80
CA VAL A 42 -19.72 -18.42 -12.55
C VAL A 42 -18.62 -17.84 -11.66
N VAL A 43 -17.50 -17.39 -12.23
CA VAL A 43 -16.41 -16.79 -11.45
C VAL A 43 -16.84 -15.50 -10.77
N VAL A 44 -17.51 -14.60 -11.50
CA VAL A 44 -17.99 -13.33 -10.92
C VAL A 44 -19.08 -13.59 -9.86
N ALA A 45 -19.93 -14.61 -10.06
CA ALA A 45 -20.91 -15.02 -9.06
C ALA A 45 -20.27 -15.48 -7.74
N ILE A 46 -19.20 -16.27 -7.80
CA ILE A 46 -18.48 -16.73 -6.60
C ILE A 46 -17.74 -15.57 -5.92
N ILE A 47 -17.06 -14.71 -6.69
CA ILE A 47 -16.35 -13.54 -6.15
C ILE A 47 -17.34 -12.59 -5.46
N ALA A 48 -18.55 -12.41 -5.99
CA ALA A 48 -19.57 -11.57 -5.37
C ALA A 48 -19.98 -12.06 -3.98
N ILE A 49 -20.12 -13.37 -3.78
CA ILE A 49 -20.45 -13.97 -2.48
C ILE A 49 -19.31 -13.75 -1.48
N ILE A 50 -18.07 -14.02 -1.89
CA ILE A 50 -16.89 -13.85 -1.02
C ILE A 50 -16.69 -12.38 -0.65
N ALA A 51 -16.83 -11.47 -1.62
CA ALA A 51 -16.67 -10.04 -1.42
C ALA A 51 -17.68 -9.47 -0.42
N ALA A 52 -18.95 -9.91 -0.48
CA ALA A 52 -19.98 -9.45 0.45
C ALA A 52 -19.63 -9.73 1.92
N ILE A 53 -19.12 -10.93 2.22
CA ILE A 53 -18.70 -11.30 3.59
C ILE A 53 -17.42 -10.56 3.98
N ALA A 54 -16.45 -10.47 3.06
CA ALA A 54 -15.16 -9.84 3.31
C ALA A 54 -15.27 -8.36 3.67
N VAL A 55 -16.17 -7.61 3.01
CA VAL A 55 -16.35 -6.17 3.26
C VAL A 55 -16.78 -5.89 4.70
N ALA A 56 -17.76 -6.64 5.24
CA ALA A 56 -18.23 -6.44 6.60
C ALA A 56 -17.13 -6.71 7.63
N LEU A 57 -16.35 -7.79 7.46
CA LEU A 57 -15.26 -8.12 8.37
C LEU A 57 -14.11 -7.10 8.30
N PHE A 58 -13.77 -6.62 7.11
CA PHE A 58 -12.65 -5.69 6.92
C PHE A 58 -12.90 -4.33 7.58
N GLN A 59 -14.15 -3.86 7.62
CA GLN A 59 -14.52 -2.63 8.31
C GLN A 59 -14.23 -2.70 9.82
N ASP A 60 -14.62 -3.79 10.49
CA ASP A 60 -14.37 -3.96 11.92
C ASP A 60 -12.88 -4.15 12.24
N LEU A 61 -12.13 -4.85 11.38
CA LEU A 61 -10.68 -5.00 11.54
C LEU A 61 -9.96 -3.64 11.42
N ASN A 62 -10.36 -2.80 10.46
CA ASN A 62 -9.81 -1.46 10.32
C ASN A 62 -10.11 -0.58 11.53
N ARG A 63 -11.34 -0.62 12.07
CA ARG A 63 -11.69 0.11 13.30
C ARG A 63 -10.83 -0.31 14.49
N LYS A 64 -10.63 -1.63 14.67
CA LYS A 64 -9.74 -2.16 15.73
C LYS A 64 -8.28 -1.77 15.51
N ALA A 65 -7.80 -1.77 14.28
CA ALA A 65 -6.44 -1.33 13.95
C ALA A 65 -6.23 0.16 14.28
N ARG A 66 -7.23 1.02 13.98
CA ARG A 66 -7.20 2.44 14.35
C ARG A 66 -7.15 2.63 15.87
N LEU A 67 -7.97 1.90 16.63
CA LEU A 67 -7.89 1.91 18.10
C LEU A 67 -6.53 1.46 18.62
N GLY A 68 -5.94 0.45 17.99
CA GLY A 68 -4.58 0.00 18.29
C GLY A 68 -3.53 1.11 18.05
N ALA A 69 -3.64 1.83 16.93
CA ALA A 69 -2.78 2.98 16.65
C ALA A 69 -2.93 4.09 17.71
N ASP A 70 -4.17 4.41 18.09
CA ASP A 70 -4.46 5.40 19.12
C ASP A 70 -3.91 5.00 20.49
N SER A 71 -3.92 3.70 20.83
CA SER A 71 -3.28 3.21 22.05
C SER A 71 -1.76 3.46 22.08
N GLY A 72 -1.10 3.38 20.92
CA GLY A 72 0.31 3.76 20.77
C GLY A 72 0.54 5.25 20.96
N THR A 73 -0.36 6.09 20.44
CA THR A 73 -0.33 7.54 20.66
C THR A 73 -0.54 7.89 22.14
N VAL A 74 -1.41 7.18 22.87
CA VAL A 74 -1.56 7.37 24.32
C VAL A 74 -0.26 7.00 25.07
N ALA A 75 0.45 5.96 24.62
CA ALA A 75 1.73 5.58 25.23
C ALA A 75 2.83 6.63 25.01
N SER A 76 2.86 7.30 23.85
CA SER A 76 3.79 8.40 23.61
C SER A 76 3.47 9.61 24.49
N ILE A 77 2.18 9.94 24.67
CA ILE A 77 1.74 10.99 25.61
C ILE A 77 2.14 10.66 27.04
N ARG A 78 1.91 9.42 27.48
CA ARG A 78 2.31 8.96 28.82
C ARG A 78 3.81 9.14 29.06
N SER A 79 4.63 8.82 28.06
CA SER A 79 6.09 8.97 28.14
C SER A 79 6.48 10.45 28.22
N ALA A 80 5.87 11.32 27.42
CA ALA A 80 6.13 12.76 27.46
C ALA A 80 5.76 13.39 28.81
N VAL A 81 4.63 13.01 29.39
CA VAL A 81 4.19 13.47 30.71
C VAL A 81 5.12 12.97 31.81
N ALA A 82 5.61 11.72 31.72
CA ALA A 82 6.59 11.20 32.66
C ALA A 82 7.93 11.96 32.60
N LEU A 83 8.39 12.31 31.40
CA LEU A 83 9.59 13.14 31.23
C LEU A 83 9.40 14.54 31.80
N TYR A 84 8.23 15.15 31.59
CA TYR A 84 7.90 16.46 32.18
C TYR A 84 7.88 16.41 33.70
N TYR A 85 7.26 15.39 34.28
CA TYR A 85 7.22 15.19 35.72
C TYR A 85 8.62 15.12 36.32
N GLY A 86 9.54 14.37 35.68
CA GLY A 86 10.95 14.31 36.08
C GLY A 86 11.69 15.64 35.94
N LYS A 87 11.35 16.46 34.94
CA LYS A 87 12.01 17.76 34.69
C LYS A 87 11.49 18.88 35.59
N THR A 88 10.22 18.84 35.98
CA THR A 88 9.54 19.90 36.74
C THR A 88 9.45 19.56 38.23
N ASN A 89 10.46 18.87 38.77
CA ASN A 89 10.54 18.52 40.20
C ASN A 89 9.28 17.83 40.77
N GLY A 90 8.66 16.93 39.99
CA GLY A 90 7.48 16.19 40.44
C GLY A 90 6.14 16.92 40.28
N LEU A 91 6.09 17.95 39.43
CA LEU A 91 4.84 18.62 39.07
C LEU A 91 4.29 18.09 37.74
N PHE A 92 2.98 17.84 37.71
CA PHE A 92 2.27 17.50 36.49
C PHE A 92 1.93 18.77 35.68
N PRO A 93 1.73 18.65 34.34
CA PRO A 93 1.34 19.79 33.50
C PRO A 93 0.00 20.38 33.96
N SER A 94 -0.14 21.70 34.04
CA SER A 94 -1.36 22.32 34.61
C SER A 94 -2.63 22.16 33.77
N SER A 95 -2.50 21.78 32.49
CA SER A 95 -3.65 21.66 31.57
C SER A 95 -3.39 20.68 30.43
N LEU A 96 -4.47 20.24 29.79
CA LEU A 96 -4.41 19.42 28.57
C LEU A 96 -3.72 20.16 27.41
N ALA A 97 -3.89 21.49 27.32
CA ALA A 97 -3.21 22.30 26.31
C ALA A 97 -1.69 22.26 26.48
N SER A 98 -1.20 22.28 27.73
CA SER A 98 0.22 22.11 28.03
C SER A 98 0.72 20.76 27.52
N ILE A 99 -0.03 19.67 27.76
CA ILE A 99 0.34 18.31 27.30
C ILE A 99 0.50 18.25 25.78
N ASN A 100 -0.37 18.92 25.00
CA ASN A 100 -0.24 18.95 23.54
C ASN A 100 1.05 19.65 23.06
N THR A 101 1.62 20.55 23.86
CA THR A 101 2.89 21.21 23.53
C THR A 101 4.12 20.38 23.89
N LEU A 102 3.97 19.33 24.71
CA LEU A 102 5.08 18.44 25.09
C LEU A 102 5.49 17.48 23.96
N ILE A 103 4.65 17.32 22.94
CA ILE A 103 4.82 16.32 21.87
C ILE A 103 4.77 17.03 20.54
N THR A 104 5.88 17.00 19.81
CA THR A 104 6.02 17.62 18.50
C THR A 104 6.49 16.57 17.47
N PRO A 105 5.74 16.32 16.39
CA PRO A 105 4.45 16.92 16.04
C PRO A 105 3.30 16.47 16.98
N ALA A 106 2.23 17.27 17.02
CA ALA A 106 1.09 17.01 17.90
C ALA A 106 0.49 15.61 17.65
N PRO A 107 0.06 14.90 18.71
CA PRO A 107 -0.52 13.56 18.58
C PRO A 107 -1.79 13.62 17.74
N VAL A 108 -1.87 12.80 16.69
CA VAL A 108 -3.06 12.66 15.86
C VAL A 108 -3.73 11.35 16.21
N PHE A 109 -5.01 11.43 16.57
CA PHE A 109 -5.85 10.27 16.82
C PHE A 109 -6.63 9.91 15.55
N GLN A 110 -6.79 8.62 15.29
CA GLN A 110 -7.53 8.09 14.16
C GLN A 110 -9.02 7.95 14.47
N CYS A 111 -9.37 7.77 15.74
CA CYS A 111 -10.74 7.76 16.22
C CYS A 111 -11.06 9.04 17.00
N THR A 112 -12.36 9.36 17.09
CA THR A 112 -12.79 10.49 17.91
C THR A 112 -12.55 10.16 19.38
N VAL A 113 -11.61 10.86 20.01
CA VAL A 113 -11.28 10.72 21.44
C VAL A 113 -11.70 11.97 22.19
N THR A 114 -12.23 11.79 23.40
CA THR A 114 -12.48 12.89 24.35
C THR A 114 -11.48 12.79 25.50
N PRO A 115 -10.37 13.55 25.46
CA PRO A 115 -9.40 13.55 26.54
C PRO A 115 -9.94 14.31 27.76
N THR A 116 -9.90 13.67 28.91
CA THR A 116 -10.19 14.30 30.21
C THR A 116 -8.91 14.34 31.04
N TYR A 117 -8.58 15.50 31.61
CA TYR A 117 -7.40 15.70 32.45
C TYR A 117 -7.78 16.07 33.88
N ASP A 118 -7.25 15.31 34.85
CA ASP A 118 -7.32 15.64 36.27
C ASP A 118 -5.95 16.18 36.74
N PRO A 119 -5.84 17.50 37.02
CA PRO A 119 -4.59 18.14 37.42
C PRO A 119 -4.10 17.72 38.81
N THR A 120 -4.97 17.18 39.66
CA THR A 120 -4.65 16.80 41.04
C THR A 120 -3.76 15.56 41.08
N ASN A 121 -4.04 14.62 40.17
CA ASN A 121 -3.43 13.29 40.16
C ASN A 121 -2.57 13.04 38.91
N GLY A 122 -2.49 14.03 37.99
CA GLY A 122 -1.81 13.87 36.70
C GLY A 122 -2.47 12.83 35.79
N LYS A 123 -3.72 12.44 36.06
CA LYS A 123 -4.41 11.38 35.33
C LYS A 123 -4.99 11.94 34.03
N ILE A 124 -4.61 11.33 32.92
CA ILE A 124 -5.19 11.60 31.60
C ILE A 124 -6.01 10.38 31.21
N THR A 125 -7.28 10.59 30.90
CA THR A 125 -8.19 9.52 30.47
C THR A 125 -8.60 9.80 29.03
N PHE A 126 -8.38 8.81 28.16
CA PHE A 126 -8.84 8.83 26.77
C PHE A 126 -9.98 7.82 26.65
N THR A 127 -11.16 8.29 26.27
CA THR A 127 -12.32 7.44 25.97
C THR A 127 -12.58 7.47 24.48
N ALA A 128 -12.57 6.29 23.87
CA ALA A 128 -13.03 6.05 22.50
C ALA A 128 -13.74 4.70 22.44
N THR A 129 -14.82 4.63 21.67
CA THR A 129 -15.53 3.39 21.36
C THR A 129 -15.24 2.97 19.92
N ILE A 130 -15.44 1.68 19.61
CA ILE A 130 -15.27 1.15 18.23
C ILE A 130 -16.18 1.91 17.23
N GLY A 131 -17.31 2.46 17.68
CA GLY A 131 -18.23 3.23 16.86
C GLY A 131 -17.77 4.66 16.55
N ASP A 132 -16.78 5.18 17.28
CA ASP A 132 -16.25 6.54 17.11
C ASP A 132 -15.11 6.61 16.06
N CYS A 133 -14.74 5.44 15.52
CA CYS A 133 -13.74 5.29 14.48
C CYS A 133 -14.39 5.27 13.09
N PRO A 134 -13.90 6.08 12.13
CA PRO A 134 -14.41 6.08 10.75
C PRO A 134 -14.15 4.76 10.03
#